data_AF-B9U293-F1
#
_entry.id   AF-B9U293-F1
#
_cell.length_a   1.000
_cell.length_b   1.000
_cell.length_c   1.000
_cell.angle_alpha   90.00
_cell.angle_beta   90.00
_cell.angle_gamma   90.00
#
_symmetry.space_group_name_H-M   'P 1'
#
loop_
_entity.id
_entity.type
_entity.pdbx_description
1 polymer ?
#
loop_
_entity_poly.entity_id
_entity_poly.type
_entity_poly.pdbx_seq_one_letter_code
_entity_poly.pdbx_strand_id
1 'polypeptide(L)'
;DKYIPPLLDLFRSRLKSITTISDIARKQETWIILASMLTPQNVQQECPKEWYEIYFVFSVMRGFGSPLFQDQISDWRNEFSKWSQNEYRVAKSPSSGRNIFSYYIHNESKKFLPWTNLVPDFELDPDLPLQSNLVNSAETTRLRFFMDTLIEADHPLMLIRPSGSGKTILMNAKLSTLP
;
A
#
# COMPACT_ATOMS: atom_id res chain seq x y z
N ASP A 1 -19.63 -8.90 -2.77
CA ASP A 1 -20.16 -9.31 -1.45
C ASP A 1 -19.19 -10.07 -0.54
N LYS A 2 -18.27 -10.88 -1.06
CA LYS A 2 -17.33 -11.66 -0.20
C LYS A 2 -16.36 -10.81 0.63
N TYR A 3 -15.84 -9.70 0.08
CA TYR A 3 -14.72 -8.97 0.67
C TYR A 3 -15.13 -7.65 1.35
N ILE A 4 -15.81 -6.75 0.63
CA ILE A 4 -16.07 -5.37 1.10
C ILE A 4 -17.03 -5.26 2.30
N PRO A 5 -18.19 -5.95 2.35
CA PRO A 5 -19.12 -5.80 3.47
C PRO A 5 -18.51 -6.21 4.84
N PRO A 6 -17.85 -7.38 4.98
CA PRO A 6 -17.18 -7.74 6.25
C PRO A 6 -16.13 -6.73 6.69
N LEU A 7 -15.41 -6.11 5.74
CA LEU A 7 -14.45 -5.05 6.04
C LEU A 7 -15.11 -3.81 6.60
N LEU A 8 -16.22 -3.37 6.00
CA LEU A 8 -16.94 -2.19 6.49
C LEU A 8 -17.44 -2.41 7.91
N ASP A 9 -17.96 -3.60 8.21
CA ASP A 9 -18.41 -3.95 9.56
C ASP A 9 -17.25 -3.98 10.56
N LEU A 10 -16.09 -4.49 10.16
CA LEU A 10 -14.87 -4.46 10.97
C LEU A 10 -14.39 -3.03 11.27
N PHE A 11 -14.44 -2.14 10.28
CA PHE A 11 -14.07 -0.73 10.46
C PHE A 11 -15.06 0.04 11.33
N ARG A 12 -16.34 -0.33 11.32
CA ARG A 12 -17.36 0.28 12.18
C ARG A 12 -17.27 -0.21 13.63
N SER A 13 -16.86 -1.46 13.83
CA SER A 13 -16.91 -2.12 15.14
C SER A 13 -15.58 -2.12 15.91
N ARG A 14 -14.44 -2.25 15.22
CA ARG A 14 -13.17 -2.61 15.89
C ARG A 14 -11.97 -1.76 15.48
N LEU A 15 -11.86 -1.34 14.22
CA LEU A 15 -10.64 -0.67 13.74
C LEU A 15 -10.72 0.85 13.81
N LYS A 16 -9.61 1.47 14.20
CA LYS A 16 -9.46 2.92 14.23
C LYS A 16 -8.58 3.41 13.10
N SER A 17 -9.02 4.48 12.44
CA SER A 17 -8.25 5.19 11.41
C SER A 17 -7.66 6.48 11.98
N ILE A 18 -6.55 6.94 11.41
CA ILE A 18 -5.87 8.17 11.85
C ILE A 18 -6.72 9.43 11.60
N THR A 19 -7.54 9.38 10.55
CA THR A 19 -8.50 10.42 10.19
C THR A 19 -9.85 9.79 9.85
N THR A 20 -10.91 10.58 9.91
CA THR A 20 -12.24 10.17 9.48
C THR A 20 -12.27 10.01 7.97
N ILE A 21 -12.66 8.82 7.50
CA ILE A 21 -12.77 8.49 6.08
C ILE A 21 -14.11 7.82 5.87
N SER A 22 -14.90 8.35 4.93
CA SER A 22 -16.20 7.79 4.57
C SER A 22 -16.05 6.41 3.92
N ASP A 23 -17.07 5.58 4.07
CA ASP A 23 -17.10 4.24 3.45
C ASP A 23 -16.97 4.31 1.93
N ILE A 24 -17.50 5.39 1.32
CA ILE A 24 -17.42 5.63 -0.12
C ILE A 24 -15.96 5.92 -0.52
N ALA A 25 -15.25 6.78 0.22
CA ALA A 25 -13.85 7.09 -0.08
C ALA A 25 -12.96 5.84 0.01
N ARG A 26 -13.19 4.94 0.97
CA ARG A 26 -12.45 3.66 1.06
C ARG A 26 -12.69 2.75 -0.14
N LYS A 27 -13.94 2.66 -0.59
CA LYS A 27 -14.31 1.89 -1.79
C LYS A 27 -13.69 2.50 -3.04
N GLN A 28 -13.72 3.82 -3.15
CA GLN A 28 -13.14 4.55 -4.27
C GLN A 28 -11.63 4.34 -4.34
N GLU A 29 -10.92 4.48 -3.21
CA GLU A 29 -9.48 4.22 -3.13
C GLU A 29 -9.12 2.80 -3.56
N THR A 30 -9.90 1.81 -3.10
CA THR A 30 -9.74 0.41 -3.51
C THR A 30 -9.89 0.24 -5.02
N TRP A 31 -10.89 0.90 -5.61
CA TRP A 31 -11.15 0.84 -7.04
C TRP A 31 -10.04 1.51 -7.86
N ILE A 32 -9.55 2.66 -7.43
CA ILE A 32 -8.48 3.38 -8.13
C ILE A 32 -7.20 2.55 -8.13
N ILE A 33 -6.82 2.01 -6.97
CA ILE A 33 -5.66 1.11 -6.88
C ILE A 33 -5.85 -0.10 -7.79
N LEU A 34 -7.03 -0.71 -7.79
CA LEU A 34 -7.31 -1.85 -8.66
C LEU A 34 -7.20 -1.48 -10.15
N ALA A 35 -7.87 -0.40 -10.57
CA ALA A 35 -7.87 0.06 -11.95
C ALA A 35 -6.44 0.38 -12.43
N SER A 36 -5.65 1.03 -11.59
CA SER A 36 -4.25 1.34 -11.89
C SER A 36 -3.34 0.10 -12.02
N MET A 37 -3.70 -1.00 -11.36
CA MET A 37 -2.94 -2.26 -11.44
C MET A 37 -3.40 -3.18 -12.57
N LEU A 38 -4.65 -3.05 -13.02
CA LEU A 38 -5.22 -3.85 -14.12
C LEU A 38 -4.82 -3.27 -15.49
N THR A 39 -3.51 -3.15 -15.73
CA THR A 39 -2.99 -2.79 -17.04
C THR A 39 -2.91 -4.02 -17.94
N PRO A 40 -2.96 -3.85 -19.29
CA PRO A 40 -2.80 -4.97 -20.23
C PRO A 40 -1.48 -5.73 -20.07
N GLN A 41 -0.46 -5.08 -19.51
CA GLN A 41 0.84 -5.69 -19.17
C GLN A 41 0.73 -6.62 -17.96
N ASN A 42 -0.11 -6.27 -16.98
CA ASN A 42 -0.26 -7.04 -15.75
C ASN A 42 -1.29 -8.15 -15.89
N VAL A 43 -2.39 -7.91 -16.60
CA VAL A 43 -3.46 -8.89 -16.79
C VAL A 43 -3.94 -8.87 -18.24
N GLN A 44 -3.60 -9.92 -18.98
CA GLN A 44 -4.08 -10.15 -20.34
C GLN A 44 -5.52 -10.71 -20.31
N GLN A 45 -6.27 -10.54 -21.41
CA GLN A 45 -7.68 -10.95 -21.50
C GLN A 45 -7.92 -12.45 -21.21
N GLU A 46 -6.92 -13.31 -21.40
CA GLU A 46 -6.98 -14.76 -21.15
C GLU A 46 -6.34 -15.20 -19.82
N CYS A 47 -6.06 -14.26 -18.90
CA CYS A 47 -5.43 -14.63 -17.63
C CYS A 47 -6.35 -15.45 -16.71
N PRO A 48 -5.76 -16.35 -15.87
CA PRO A 48 -6.50 -17.10 -14.87
C PRO A 48 -7.26 -16.19 -13.90
N LYS A 49 -8.45 -16.63 -13.47
CA LYS A 49 -9.30 -15.87 -12.52
C LYS A 49 -8.58 -15.57 -11.21
N GLU A 50 -7.65 -16.45 -10.81
CA GLU A 50 -6.83 -16.31 -9.62
C GLU A 50 -5.96 -15.05 -9.65
N TRP A 51 -5.54 -14.59 -10.84
CA TRP A 51 -4.71 -13.39 -10.95
C TRP A 51 -5.52 -12.14 -10.63
N TYR A 52 -6.74 -12.05 -11.17
CA TYR A 52 -7.68 -10.98 -10.82
C TYR A 52 -7.98 -10.98 -9.32
N GLU A 53 -8.16 -12.15 -8.72
CA GLU A 53 -8.39 -12.26 -7.27
C GLU A 53 -7.20 -11.75 -6.46
N ILE A 54 -5.96 -12.05 -6.86
CA ILE A 54 -4.75 -11.55 -6.19
C ILE A 54 -4.70 -10.02 -6.21
N TYR A 55 -4.88 -9.39 -7.38
CA TYR A 55 -4.86 -7.93 -7.50
C TYR A 55 -6.04 -7.28 -6.76
N PHE A 56 -7.22 -7.91 -6.81
CA PHE A 56 -8.40 -7.45 -6.08
C PHE A 56 -8.17 -7.48 -4.57
N VAL A 57 -7.71 -8.60 -4.02
CA VAL A 57 -7.41 -8.75 -2.58
C VAL A 57 -6.35 -7.73 -2.17
N PHE A 58 -5.27 -7.59 -2.95
CA PHE A 58 -4.24 -6.60 -2.63
C PHE A 58 -4.79 -5.16 -2.62
N SER A 59 -5.57 -4.79 -3.61
CA SER A 59 -6.17 -3.45 -3.69
C SER A 59 -7.11 -3.17 -2.52
N VAL A 60 -7.91 -4.16 -2.12
CA VAL A 60 -8.77 -4.09 -0.93
C VAL A 60 -7.94 -3.90 0.34
N MET A 61 -6.87 -4.67 0.53
CA MET A 61 -5.98 -4.51 1.69
C MET A 61 -5.39 -3.11 1.75
N ARG A 62 -5.02 -2.55 0.59
CA ARG A 62 -4.40 -1.23 0.50
C ARG A 62 -5.41 -0.12 0.74
N GLY A 63 -6.55 -0.13 0.05
CA GLY A 63 -7.58 0.90 0.21
C GLY A 63 -8.15 0.97 1.62
N PHE A 64 -8.42 -0.18 2.24
CA PHE A 64 -8.93 -0.22 3.61
C PHE A 64 -7.84 -0.04 4.66
N GLY A 65 -6.66 -0.61 4.43
CA GLY A 65 -5.57 -0.64 5.40
C GLY A 65 -4.69 0.61 5.45
N SER A 66 -4.62 1.40 4.38
CA SER A 66 -3.82 2.63 4.29
C SER A 66 -4.04 3.63 5.46
N PRO A 67 -5.28 3.95 5.88
CA PRO A 67 -5.53 4.93 6.94
C PRO A 67 -5.36 4.39 8.36
N LEU A 68 -5.08 3.09 8.51
CA LEU A 68 -4.78 2.51 9.81
C LEU A 68 -3.44 3.03 10.30
N PHE A 69 -3.30 3.15 11.63
CA PHE A 69 -2.11 3.68 12.27
C PHE A 69 -1.79 2.87 13.52
N GLN A 70 -0.64 3.17 14.10
CA GLN A 70 -0.26 2.67 15.40
C GLN A 70 -0.44 3.81 16.41
N ASP A 71 -1.22 3.57 17.46
CA ASP A 71 -1.31 4.47 18.62
C ASP A 71 -0.40 3.97 19.76
N GLN A 72 -0.49 4.58 20.94
CA GLN A 72 0.35 4.22 22.09
C GLN A 72 0.06 2.82 22.65
N ILE A 73 -1.14 2.30 22.43
CA ILE A 73 -1.69 1.09 23.09
C ILE A 73 -1.84 -0.04 22.07
N SER A 74 -2.17 0.27 20.82
CA SER A 74 -2.58 -0.69 19.80
C SER A 74 -2.03 -0.36 18.42
N ASP A 75 -1.54 -1.40 17.75
CA ASP A 75 -1.18 -1.35 16.34
C ASP A 75 -2.36 -1.83 15.48
N TRP A 76 -3.18 -0.88 15.03
CA TRP A 76 -4.36 -1.17 14.21
C TRP A 76 -3.99 -1.77 12.85
N ARG A 77 -2.79 -1.48 12.33
CA ARG A 77 -2.29 -2.08 11.08
C ARG A 77 -2.01 -3.57 11.29
N ASN A 78 -1.42 -3.93 12.42
CA ASN A 78 -1.13 -5.33 12.73
C ASN A 78 -2.41 -6.11 13.02
N GLU A 79 -3.36 -5.53 13.76
CA GLU A 79 -4.66 -6.17 14.03
C GLU A 79 -5.43 -6.43 12.73
N PHE A 80 -5.48 -5.45 11.83
CA PHE A 80 -6.05 -5.63 10.51
C PHE A 80 -5.32 -6.70 9.70
N SER A 81 -3.99 -6.72 9.74
CA SER A 81 -3.18 -7.73 9.05
C SER A 81 -3.52 -9.15 9.52
N LYS A 82 -3.62 -9.38 10.84
CA LYS A 82 -3.96 -10.69 11.41
C LYS A 82 -5.37 -11.11 11.00
N TRP A 83 -6.35 -10.21 11.15
CA TRP A 83 -7.73 -10.49 10.77
C TRP A 83 -7.83 -10.83 9.27
N SER A 84 -7.18 -10.04 8.43
CA SER A 84 -7.13 -10.20 6.98
C SER A 84 -6.54 -11.56 6.54
N GLN A 85 -5.47 -12.00 7.21
CA GLN A 85 -4.83 -13.28 6.94
C GLN A 85 -5.74 -14.46 7.33
N ASN A 86 -6.47 -14.31 8.44
CA ASN A 86 -7.42 -15.33 8.91
C ASN A 86 -8.66 -15.44 8.01
N GLU A 87 -9.29 -14.31 7.67
CA GLU A 87 -10.58 -14.28 6.97
C GLU A 87 -10.44 -14.67 5.50
N TYR A 88 -9.50 -14.06 4.78
CA TYR A 88 -9.38 -14.25 3.35
C TYR A 88 -8.47 -15.41 2.95
N ARG A 89 -7.89 -16.10 3.94
CA ARG A 89 -6.90 -17.18 3.76
C ARG A 89 -5.90 -16.82 2.66
N VAL A 90 -5.44 -15.56 2.65
CA VAL A 90 -4.77 -14.91 1.50
C VAL A 90 -3.75 -15.89 0.94
N ALA A 91 -4.15 -16.54 -0.15
CA ALA A 91 -3.48 -17.71 -0.65
C ALA A 91 -2.07 -17.26 -1.04
N LYS A 92 -1.06 -17.78 -0.33
CA LYS A 92 0.36 -17.56 -0.60
C LYS A 92 0.96 -16.22 -0.13
N SER A 93 0.41 -15.55 0.90
CA SER A 93 1.27 -14.64 1.68
C SER A 93 2.38 -15.48 2.33
N PRO A 94 3.68 -15.10 2.26
CA PRO A 94 4.73 -15.88 2.87
C PRO A 94 4.42 -16.10 4.35
N SER A 95 4.47 -17.37 4.78
CA SER A 95 4.14 -17.87 6.12
C SER A 95 5.03 -17.30 7.24
N SER A 96 5.88 -16.33 6.93
CA SER A 96 6.86 -15.69 7.81
C SER A 96 6.27 -14.72 8.85
N GLY A 97 4.96 -14.75 9.12
CA GLY A 97 4.32 -13.99 10.20
C GLY A 97 4.44 -12.46 10.10
N ARG A 98 4.92 -11.94 8.96
CA ARG A 98 5.08 -10.50 8.72
C ARG A 98 3.76 -9.88 8.26
N ASN A 99 3.60 -8.60 8.60
CA ASN A 99 2.44 -7.79 8.27
C ASN A 99 2.16 -7.83 6.74
N ILE A 100 0.90 -7.98 6.32
CA ILE A 100 0.48 -7.97 4.91
C ILE A 100 0.99 -6.74 4.15
N PHE A 101 1.19 -5.62 4.85
CA PHE A 101 1.65 -4.38 4.24
C PHE A 101 3.13 -4.41 3.84
N SER A 102 3.89 -5.42 4.26
CA SER A 102 5.31 -5.63 3.96
C SER A 102 5.56 -6.29 2.60
N TYR A 103 4.51 -6.67 1.87
CA TYR A 103 4.62 -7.33 0.57
C TYR A 103 4.02 -6.50 -0.58
N TYR A 104 4.57 -6.70 -1.78
CA TYR A 104 4.06 -6.23 -3.06
C TYR A 104 3.79 -7.41 -3.99
N ILE A 105 3.00 -7.20 -5.05
CA ILE A 105 2.77 -8.23 -6.08
C ILE A 105 3.85 -8.10 -7.15
N HIS A 106 4.63 -9.15 -7.36
CA HIS A 106 5.55 -9.22 -8.49
C HIS A 106 4.78 -9.48 -9.78
N ASN A 107 4.91 -8.59 -10.77
CA ASN A 107 4.09 -8.65 -11.98
C ASN A 107 4.33 -9.90 -12.82
N GLU A 108 5.53 -10.46 -12.88
CA GLU A 108 5.77 -11.66 -13.71
C GLU A 108 5.37 -12.96 -12.99
N SER A 109 5.69 -13.05 -11.70
CA SER A 109 5.53 -14.30 -10.94
C SER A 109 4.19 -14.39 -10.23
N LYS A 110 3.45 -13.27 -10.15
CA LYS A 110 2.19 -13.11 -9.40
C LYS A 110 2.29 -13.58 -7.95
N LYS A 111 3.47 -13.45 -7.36
CA LYS A 111 3.75 -13.81 -5.96
C LYS A 111 3.91 -12.55 -5.11
N PHE A 112 3.58 -12.68 -3.84
CA PHE A 112 3.87 -11.67 -2.84
C PHE A 112 5.36 -11.71 -2.47
N LEU A 113 6.09 -10.65 -2.84
CA LEU A 113 7.49 -10.47 -2.49
C LEU A 113 7.64 -9.32 -1.49
N PRO A 114 8.64 -9.34 -0.60
CA PRO A 114 8.79 -8.30 0.40
C PRO A 114 9.33 -7.00 -0.23
N TRP A 115 8.82 -5.85 0.23
CA TRP A 115 9.29 -4.53 -0.24
C TRP A 115 10.79 -4.31 -0.04
N THR A 116 11.41 -5.03 0.90
CA THR A 116 12.86 -5.00 1.14
C THR A 116 13.66 -5.36 -0.11
N ASN A 117 13.12 -6.17 -1.02
CA ASN A 117 13.79 -6.54 -2.27
C ASN A 117 13.83 -5.41 -3.30
N LEU A 118 13.01 -4.37 -3.12
CA LEU A 118 12.94 -3.19 -4.00
C LEU A 118 13.63 -1.97 -3.37
N VAL A 119 14.21 -2.11 -2.17
CA VAL A 119 14.95 -1.01 -1.54
C VAL A 119 16.28 -0.87 -2.27
N PRO A 120 16.54 0.26 -2.94
CA PRO A 120 17.84 0.50 -3.55
C PRO A 120 18.91 0.67 -2.46
N ASP A 121 20.14 0.29 -2.78
CA ASP A 121 21.27 0.49 -1.90
C ASP A 121 21.40 1.98 -1.52
N PHE A 122 21.70 2.22 -0.25
CA PHE A 122 21.85 3.57 0.26
C PHE A 122 23.29 4.04 -0.01
N GLU A 123 23.42 5.01 -0.91
CA GLU A 123 24.66 5.75 -1.09
C GLU A 123 24.50 7.14 -0.46
N LEU A 124 25.35 7.45 0.52
CA LEU A 124 25.41 8.79 1.10
C LEU A 124 26.27 9.66 0.19
N ASP A 125 25.63 10.62 -0.48
CA ASP A 125 26.36 11.67 -1.16
C ASP A 125 26.77 12.76 -0.14
N PRO A 126 28.07 12.93 0.14
CA PRO A 126 28.56 13.94 1.08
C PRO A 126 28.41 15.37 0.55
N ASP A 127 28.20 15.55 -0.76
CA ASP A 127 28.04 16.87 -1.39
C ASP A 127 26.59 17.38 -1.30
N LEU A 128 25.64 16.50 -0.96
CA LEU A 128 24.24 16.86 -0.71
C LEU A 128 23.97 17.12 0.77
N PRO A 129 23.13 18.13 1.11
CA PRO A 129 22.67 18.33 2.48
C PRO A 129 22.10 17.04 3.08
N LEU A 130 22.45 16.72 4.33
CA LEU A 130 21.89 15.55 5.04
C LEU A 130 20.35 15.55 5.04
N GLN A 131 19.74 16.73 4.99
CA GLN A 131 18.29 16.89 4.92
C GLN A 131 17.71 16.45 3.56
N SER A 132 18.45 16.54 2.45
CA SER A 132 18.01 16.04 1.13
C SER A 132 18.31 14.56 0.89
N ASN A 133 19.19 13.96 1.69
CA ASN A 133 19.51 12.53 1.62
C ASN A 133 18.36 11.69 2.19
N LEU A 134 17.37 11.38 1.35
CA LEU A 134 16.24 10.53 1.73
C LEU A 134 16.68 9.07 1.79
N VAL A 135 16.80 8.51 2.99
CA VAL A 135 17.12 7.09 3.17
C VAL A 135 15.97 6.24 2.64
N ASN A 136 16.27 5.45 1.62
CA ASN A 136 15.31 4.50 1.08
C ASN A 136 15.16 3.33 2.06
N SER A 137 13.94 3.12 2.52
CA SER A 137 13.54 1.99 3.35
C SER A 137 12.39 1.27 2.67
N ALA A 138 12.03 0.10 3.19
CA ALA A 138 10.86 -0.63 2.69
C ALA A 138 9.56 0.21 2.80
N GLU A 139 9.45 1.08 3.81
CA GLU A 139 8.30 1.98 3.96
C GLU A 139 8.28 3.07 2.89
N THR A 140 9.41 3.75 2.65
CA THR A 140 9.50 4.83 1.65
C THR A 140 9.36 4.29 0.24
N THR A 141 9.94 3.13 -0.06
CA THR A 141 9.78 2.43 -1.35
C THR A 141 8.31 2.11 -1.63
N ARG A 142 7.60 1.57 -0.64
CA ARG A 142 6.17 1.30 -0.75
C ARG A 142 5.35 2.57 -0.97
N LEU A 143 5.65 3.66 -0.25
CA LEU A 143 4.95 4.93 -0.43
C LEU A 143 5.19 5.51 -1.82
N ARG A 144 6.43 5.43 -2.33
CA ARG A 144 6.76 5.85 -3.71
C ARG A 144 5.96 5.07 -4.73
N PHE A 145 5.91 3.75 -4.61
CA PHE A 145 5.13 2.92 -5.52
C PHE A 145 3.67 3.39 -5.64
N PHE A 146 2.96 3.61 -4.52
CA PHE A 146 1.57 4.10 -4.59
C PHE A 146 1.48 5.54 -5.05
N MET A 147 2.45 6.38 -4.71
CA MET A 147 2.51 7.76 -5.19
C MET A 147 2.67 7.82 -6.71
N ASP A 148 3.55 6.98 -7.28
CA ASP A 148 3.76 6.86 -8.72
C ASP A 148 2.46 6.38 -9.40
N THR A 149 1.89 5.29 -8.89
CA THR A 149 0.67 4.69 -9.42
C THR A 149 -0.54 5.64 -9.39
N LEU A 150 -0.73 6.40 -8.31
CA LEU A 150 -1.86 7.33 -8.18
C LEU A 150 -1.68 8.60 -9.01
N ILE A 151 -0.45 9.14 -9.07
CA ILE A 151 -0.15 10.33 -9.87
C ILE A 151 -0.27 10.01 -11.36
N GLU A 152 0.21 8.84 -11.81
CA GLU A 152 0.03 8.39 -13.21
C GLU A 152 -1.44 8.19 -13.58
N ALA A 153 -2.27 7.82 -12.61
CA ALA A 153 -3.73 7.69 -12.77
C ALA A 153 -4.49 9.02 -12.59
N ASP A 154 -3.79 10.16 -12.49
CA ASP A 154 -4.34 11.50 -12.24
C ASP A 154 -5.26 11.55 -11.00
N HIS A 155 -4.85 10.85 -9.93
CA HIS A 155 -5.59 10.81 -8.68
C HIS A 155 -4.83 11.51 -7.54
N PRO A 156 -5.48 12.42 -6.79
CA PRO A 156 -4.86 13.05 -5.63
C PRO A 156 -4.64 12.04 -4.51
N LEU A 157 -3.59 12.26 -3.71
CA LEU A 157 -3.28 11.44 -2.54
C LEU A 157 -2.97 12.30 -1.32
N MET A 158 -3.17 11.73 -0.13
CA MET A 158 -2.89 12.39 1.14
C MET A 158 -1.85 11.60 1.95
N LEU A 159 -0.73 12.23 2.28
CA LEU A 159 0.31 11.65 3.13
C LEU A 159 0.16 12.13 4.58
N ILE A 160 -0.15 11.21 5.51
CA ILE A 160 -0.29 11.51 6.93
C ILE A 160 0.81 10.81 7.73
N ARG A 161 1.70 11.59 8.35
CA ARG A 161 2.74 11.15 9.31
C ARG A 161 3.08 12.32 10.26
N PRO A 162 3.74 12.08 11.41
CA PRO A 162 4.25 13.15 12.28
C PRO A 162 5.16 14.17 11.56
N SER A 163 5.33 15.37 12.12
CA SER A 163 6.27 16.38 11.61
C SER A 163 7.70 15.83 11.56
N GLY A 164 8.49 16.27 10.57
CA GLY A 164 9.87 15.80 10.39
C GLY A 164 10.02 14.43 9.72
N SER A 165 8.93 13.76 9.31
CA SER A 165 8.97 12.44 8.69
C SER A 165 9.30 12.41 7.19
N GLY A 166 9.90 13.48 6.63
CA GLY A 166 10.31 13.55 5.22
C GLY A 166 9.20 13.60 4.17
N LYS A 167 7.92 13.85 4.54
CA LYS A 167 6.79 13.88 3.57
C LYS A 167 6.98 14.90 2.44
N THR A 168 7.34 16.13 2.80
CA THR A 168 7.54 17.22 1.82
C THR A 168 8.69 16.92 0.88
N ILE A 169 9.76 16.32 1.40
CA ILE A 169 10.94 15.93 0.62
C ILE A 169 10.57 14.83 -0.37
N LEU A 170 9.80 13.83 0.08
CA LEU A 170 9.31 12.75 -0.77
C LEU A 170 8.41 13.28 -1.91
N MET A 171 7.49 14.19 -1.59
CA MET A 171 6.60 14.79 -2.59
C MET A 171 7.38 15.66 -3.58
N ASN A 172 8.28 16.52 -3.10
CA ASN A 172 9.11 17.37 -3.95
C ASN A 172 9.99 16.54 -4.88
N ALA A 173 10.60 15.46 -4.38
CA ALA A 173 11.40 14.55 -5.19
C ALA A 173 10.58 13.90 -6.32
N LYS A 174 9.30 13.58 -6.08
CA LYS A 174 8.42 13.08 -7.14
C LYS A 174 8.03 14.16 -8.12
N LEU A 175 7.63 15.33 -7.63
CA LEU A 175 7.24 16.46 -8.48
C LEU A 175 8.38 16.90 -9.42
N SER A 176 9.64 16.84 -8.97
CA SER A 176 10.79 17.15 -9.83
C SER A 176 11.07 16.11 -10.94
N THR A 177 10.45 14.92 -10.87
CA THR A 177 10.60 13.86 -11.89
C THR A 177 9.46 13.85 -12.92
N LEU A 178 8.42 14.65 -12.70
CA LEU A 178 7.31 14.76 -13.63
C LEU A 178 7.71 15.67 -14.82
N PRO A 179 7.24 15.36 -16.04
CA PRO A 179 7.53 16.14 -17.24
C PRO A 179 6.87 17.53 -17.23
#